data_AF-A0A7X2HSB2-F1
#
_entry.id   AF-A0A7X2HSB2-F1
#
_cell.length_a   1.000
_cell.length_b   1.000
_cell.length_c   1.000
_cell.angle_alpha   90.00
_cell.angle_beta   90.00
_cell.angle_gamma   90.00
#
_symmetry.space_group_name_H-M   'P 1'
#
loop_
_entity.id
_entity.type
_entity.pdbx_description
1 polymer ?
#
loop_
_entity_poly.entity_id
_entity_poly.type
_entity_poly.pdbx_seq_one_letter_code
_entity_poly.pdbx_strand_id
1 'polypeptide(L)'
;MNWGDNSGLQNMPGMPDAGTSRAWQSLAPPLIHDNGIMFELFNEPRMDWGSAASHKTWAAGMQILIDLVRSLGATNILLLDGLGYAQWTNDLFPLVHDRMANRMAMAVHPYLDPMRGEDQRDPHAYWRKHFSISAAQVPMIATEWNATPTVGCAGVKTPELSLGLMRLLASLHVGVIGWAIDTSAKLVENHTDYKPTDYVAFKDCKDGTDTGGGKLLANFPNN
;
A
#
# COMPACT_ATOMS: atom_id res chain seq x y z
N MET A 1 -8.50 -3.77 -6.63
CA MET A 1 -8.41 -4.36 -5.28
C MET A 1 -9.80 -4.45 -4.70
N ASN A 2 -10.20 -5.63 -4.21
CA ASN A 2 -11.55 -5.85 -3.69
C ASN A 2 -11.51 -5.69 -2.17
N TRP A 3 -12.17 -4.65 -1.65
CA TRP A 3 -12.37 -4.49 -0.21
C TRP A 3 -13.16 -5.70 0.27
N GLY A 4 -12.60 -6.48 1.21
CA GLY A 4 -13.19 -7.73 1.71
C GLY A 4 -14.64 -7.59 2.21
N ASP A 5 -15.07 -6.37 2.49
CA ASP A 5 -16.41 -6.06 2.98
C ASP A 5 -17.49 -6.28 1.89
N ASN A 6 -17.13 -6.25 0.59
CA ASN A 6 -18.03 -6.53 -0.54
C ASN A 6 -17.58 -7.72 -1.42
N SER A 7 -16.48 -8.40 -1.09
CA SER A 7 -15.97 -9.53 -1.88
C SER A 7 -16.75 -10.85 -1.65
N GLY A 8 -17.90 -10.81 -0.98
CA GLY A 8 -18.71 -11.98 -0.64
C GLY A 8 -18.09 -12.92 0.40
N LEU A 9 -16.93 -12.57 0.97
CA LEU A 9 -16.22 -13.36 1.97
C LEU A 9 -16.30 -12.64 3.33
N GLN A 10 -17.42 -12.84 4.03
CA GLN A 10 -17.57 -12.39 5.41
C GLN A 10 -16.50 -13.05 6.30
N ASN A 11 -15.93 -12.29 7.23
CA ASN A 11 -14.97 -12.75 8.26
C ASN A 11 -13.58 -13.17 7.75
N MET A 12 -12.97 -12.43 6.81
CA MET A 12 -11.53 -12.61 6.58
C MET A 12 -10.72 -12.22 7.82
N PRO A 13 -9.76 -13.04 8.28
CA PRO A 13 -9.04 -12.85 9.54
C PRO A 13 -8.07 -11.64 9.56
N GLY A 14 -8.05 -10.81 8.50
CA GLY A 14 -7.15 -9.66 8.37
C GLY A 14 -5.68 -10.04 8.25
N MET A 15 -5.39 -11.31 7.96
CA MET A 15 -4.07 -11.93 7.83
C MET A 15 -4.13 -13.09 6.82
N PRO A 16 -3.00 -13.52 6.24
CA PRO A 16 -2.93 -14.73 5.43
C PRO A 16 -3.50 -15.94 6.15
N ASP A 17 -4.28 -16.72 5.40
CA ASP A 17 -4.89 -17.95 5.89
C ASP A 17 -4.83 -19.07 4.83
N ALA A 18 -5.47 -20.20 5.11
CA ALA A 18 -5.51 -21.32 4.17
C ALA A 18 -6.21 -20.96 2.84
N GLY A 19 -7.14 -20.01 2.83
CA GLY A 19 -7.78 -19.52 1.62
C GLY A 19 -6.80 -18.74 0.74
N THR A 20 -6.02 -17.87 1.37
CA THR A 20 -4.93 -17.11 0.75
C THR A 20 -3.92 -18.05 0.09
N SER A 21 -3.48 -19.08 0.82
CA SER A 21 -2.55 -20.08 0.28
C SER A 21 -3.11 -20.84 -0.92
N ARG A 22 -4.39 -21.24 -0.89
CA ARG A 22 -5.05 -21.90 -2.03
C ARG A 22 -5.15 -20.98 -3.25
N ALA A 23 -5.37 -19.70 -3.05
CA ALA A 23 -5.37 -18.72 -4.15
C ALA A 23 -4.00 -18.67 -4.83
N TRP A 24 -2.90 -18.56 -4.06
CA TRP A 24 -1.54 -18.59 -4.61
C TRP A 24 -1.20 -19.90 -5.33
N GLN A 25 -1.61 -21.05 -4.78
CA GLN A 25 -1.43 -22.35 -5.44
C GLN A 25 -2.13 -22.42 -6.81
N SER A 26 -3.26 -21.74 -6.95
CA SER A 26 -4.05 -21.75 -8.18
C SER A 26 -3.58 -20.72 -9.21
N LEU A 27 -3.16 -19.53 -8.75
CA LEU A 27 -2.88 -18.37 -9.61
C LEU A 27 -1.40 -18.21 -9.96
N ALA A 28 -0.48 -18.62 -9.08
CA ALA A 28 0.95 -18.43 -9.30
C ALA A 28 1.56 -19.26 -10.45
N PRO A 29 1.23 -20.56 -10.65
CA PRO A 29 1.98 -21.45 -11.54
C PRO A 29 2.25 -20.93 -12.96
N PRO A 30 1.35 -20.21 -13.65
CA PRO A 30 1.67 -19.67 -14.97
C PRO A 30 2.60 -18.43 -14.95
N LEU A 31 2.80 -17.79 -13.78
CA LEU A 31 3.46 -16.49 -13.63
C LEU A 31 4.84 -16.57 -12.93
N ILE A 32 5.18 -17.72 -12.33
CA ILE A 32 6.36 -17.91 -11.45
C ILE A 32 7.73 -17.64 -12.11
N HIS A 33 7.79 -17.63 -13.44
CA HIS A 33 9.01 -17.40 -14.22
C HIS A 33 8.99 -16.10 -15.02
N ASP A 34 7.91 -15.32 -14.93
CA ASP A 34 7.81 -14.03 -15.58
C ASP A 34 8.45 -12.95 -14.70
N ASN A 35 9.67 -12.55 -15.06
CA ASN A 35 10.41 -11.51 -14.35
C ASN A 35 9.81 -10.10 -14.49
N GLY A 36 8.81 -9.91 -15.37
CA GLY A 36 8.01 -8.69 -15.45
C GLY A 36 6.91 -8.60 -14.39
N ILE A 37 6.67 -9.67 -13.63
CA ILE A 37 5.58 -9.75 -12.64
C ILE A 37 6.16 -9.73 -11.22
N MET A 38 5.57 -8.90 -10.36
CA MET A 38 5.78 -8.91 -8.91
C MET A 38 4.57 -9.54 -8.22
N PHE A 39 4.79 -10.24 -7.10
CA PHE A 39 3.74 -10.84 -6.31
C PHE A 39 3.56 -10.09 -4.99
N GLU A 40 2.48 -9.34 -4.87
CA GLU A 40 2.02 -8.73 -3.61
C GLU A 40 1.25 -9.77 -2.81
N LEU A 41 1.89 -10.32 -1.77
CA LEU A 41 1.48 -11.60 -1.19
C LEU A 41 0.14 -11.55 -0.47
N PHE A 42 -0.14 -10.45 0.22
CA PHE A 42 -1.39 -10.24 0.94
C PHE A 42 -1.63 -8.76 1.17
N ASN A 43 -2.70 -8.25 0.57
CA ASN A 43 -3.11 -6.86 0.71
C ASN A 43 -3.57 -6.53 2.14
N GLU A 44 -3.06 -5.44 2.70
CA GLU A 44 -3.55 -4.81 3.94
C GLU A 44 -3.75 -5.75 5.15
N PRO A 45 -2.68 -6.32 5.73
CA PRO A 45 -2.72 -6.90 7.07
C PRO A 45 -3.39 -5.97 8.09
N ARG A 46 -4.53 -6.38 8.65
CA ARG A 46 -5.41 -5.53 9.50
C ARG A 46 -5.10 -5.60 11.00
N MET A 47 -4.06 -6.33 11.38
CA MET A 47 -3.64 -6.37 12.78
C MET A 47 -3.05 -5.03 13.23
N ASP A 48 -3.14 -4.79 14.53
CA ASP A 48 -2.44 -3.71 15.21
C ASP A 48 -0.93 -3.74 14.93
N TRP A 49 -0.29 -2.59 14.73
CA TRP A 49 1.17 -2.47 14.58
C TRP A 49 1.91 -2.24 15.90
N GLY A 50 1.20 -1.90 16.98
CA GLY A 50 1.80 -1.48 18.26
C GLY A 50 2.31 -2.60 19.17
N SER A 51 2.10 -3.87 18.82
CA SER A 51 2.46 -5.01 19.69
C SER A 51 3.45 -5.98 19.04
N ALA A 52 4.40 -6.48 19.85
CA ALA A 52 5.33 -7.52 19.43
C ALA A 52 4.61 -8.84 19.03
N ALA A 53 3.44 -9.11 19.62
CA ALA A 53 2.61 -10.25 19.26
C ALA A 53 2.07 -10.13 17.83
N SER A 54 1.66 -8.92 17.43
CA SER A 54 1.23 -8.65 16.05
C SER A 54 2.39 -8.81 15.08
N HIS A 55 3.57 -8.29 15.40
CA HIS A 55 4.77 -8.44 14.55
C HIS A 55 5.12 -9.91 14.32
N LYS A 56 5.09 -10.72 15.39
CA LYS A 56 5.31 -12.18 15.29
C LYS A 56 4.26 -12.87 14.42
N THR A 57 2.99 -12.48 14.58
CA THR A 57 1.88 -13.06 13.81
C THR A 57 1.97 -12.66 12.34
N TRP A 58 2.38 -11.42 12.05
CA TRP A 58 2.68 -10.93 10.71
C TRP A 58 3.80 -11.73 10.05
N ALA A 59 4.92 -11.87 10.75
CA ALA A 59 6.06 -12.60 10.24
C ALA A 59 5.71 -14.06 9.91
N ALA A 60 4.98 -14.74 10.80
CA ALA A 60 4.53 -16.11 10.57
C ALA A 60 3.61 -16.23 9.34
N GLY A 61 2.64 -15.32 9.18
CA GLY A 61 1.72 -15.33 8.05
C GLY A 61 2.43 -15.05 6.72
N MET A 62 3.29 -14.03 6.68
CA MET A 62 4.05 -13.68 5.48
C MET A 62 5.07 -14.76 5.10
N GLN A 63 5.76 -15.35 6.09
CA GLN A 63 6.72 -16.43 5.83
C GLN A 63 6.05 -17.65 5.17
N ILE A 64 4.83 -18.01 5.59
CA ILE A 64 4.06 -19.09 4.96
C ILE A 64 3.84 -18.81 3.47
N LEU A 65 3.50 -17.57 3.10
CA LEU A 65 3.25 -17.21 1.71
C LEU A 65 4.56 -17.14 0.90
N ILE A 66 5.64 -16.61 1.47
CA ILE A 66 6.97 -16.59 0.86
C ILE A 66 7.40 -18.02 0.54
N ASP A 67 7.39 -18.90 1.54
CA ASP A 67 7.80 -20.30 1.39
C ASP A 67 6.91 -21.03 0.38
N LEU A 68 5.60 -20.75 0.40
CA LEU A 68 4.65 -21.33 -0.54
C LEU A 68 4.98 -20.97 -1.99
N VAL A 69 5.04 -19.69 -2.35
CA VAL A 69 5.28 -19.30 -3.75
C VAL A 69 6.66 -19.73 -4.22
N ARG A 70 7.66 -19.72 -3.32
CA ARG A 70 8.99 -20.27 -3.61
C ARG A 70 8.93 -21.79 -3.80
N SER A 71 8.15 -22.54 -3.04
CA SER A 71 7.98 -23.99 -3.24
C SER A 71 7.38 -24.33 -4.61
N LEU A 72 6.58 -23.42 -5.18
CA LEU A 72 6.02 -23.54 -6.53
C LEU A 72 7.04 -23.21 -7.63
N GLY A 73 8.21 -22.67 -7.29
CA GLY A 73 9.25 -22.28 -8.25
C GLY A 73 9.27 -20.79 -8.60
N ALA A 74 8.52 -19.94 -7.88
CA ALA A 74 8.52 -18.50 -8.10
C ALA A 74 9.93 -17.90 -8.00
N THR A 75 10.28 -17.09 -8.99
CA THR A 75 11.52 -16.28 -9.03
C THR A 75 11.23 -14.76 -8.97
N ASN A 76 9.94 -14.41 -8.97
CA ASN A 76 9.42 -13.05 -8.91
C ASN A 76 9.89 -12.30 -7.65
N ILE A 77 9.87 -10.97 -7.71
CA ILE A 77 9.97 -10.11 -6.52
C ILE A 77 8.68 -10.26 -5.73
N LEU A 78 8.79 -10.45 -4.42
CA LEU A 78 7.67 -10.52 -3.50
C LEU A 78 7.50 -9.16 -2.81
N LEU A 79 6.29 -8.61 -2.84
CA LEU A 79 5.92 -7.41 -2.10
C LEU A 79 5.19 -7.83 -0.83
N LEU A 80 5.63 -7.25 0.29
CA LEU A 80 5.16 -7.58 1.63
C LEU A 80 4.50 -6.37 2.28
N ASP A 81 3.17 -6.36 2.28
CA ASP A 81 2.41 -5.30 2.93
C ASP A 81 2.68 -5.23 4.42
N GLY A 82 2.76 -4.00 4.93
CA GLY A 82 2.89 -3.71 6.35
C GLY A 82 1.66 -4.04 7.20
N LEU A 83 1.79 -3.84 8.50
CA LEU A 83 0.68 -3.90 9.45
C LEU A 83 -0.21 -2.65 9.36
N GLY A 84 -1.42 -2.73 9.94
CA GLY A 84 -2.34 -1.61 9.97
C GLY A 84 -2.77 -1.15 8.58
N TYR A 85 -3.34 -2.05 7.78
CA TYR A 85 -3.72 -1.75 6.39
C TYR A 85 -2.52 -1.25 5.57
N ALA A 86 -1.39 -1.95 5.69
CA ALA A 86 -0.13 -1.61 5.04
C ALA A 86 0.45 -0.22 5.37
N GLN A 87 -0.03 0.49 6.40
CA GLN A 87 0.53 1.79 6.76
C GLN A 87 1.86 1.67 7.53
N TRP A 88 2.05 0.58 8.28
CA TRP A 88 3.23 0.36 9.12
C TRP A 88 4.18 -0.70 8.56
N THR A 89 5.37 -0.30 8.14
CA THR A 89 6.40 -1.23 7.64
C THR A 89 7.65 -1.28 8.51
N ASN A 90 7.83 -0.29 9.40
CA ASN A 90 9.00 -0.20 10.26
C ASN A 90 9.20 -1.48 11.08
N ASP A 91 10.44 -1.97 11.09
CA ASP A 91 10.91 -3.15 11.83
C ASP A 91 10.35 -4.51 11.38
N LEU A 92 9.52 -4.57 10.34
CA LEU A 92 8.92 -5.82 9.86
C LEU A 92 9.84 -6.64 8.96
N PHE A 93 10.54 -5.99 8.02
CA PHE A 93 11.36 -6.68 7.01
C PHE A 93 12.38 -7.69 7.58
N PRO A 94 13.08 -7.40 8.70
CA PRO A 94 14.03 -8.35 9.31
C PRO A 94 13.39 -9.60 9.95
N LEU A 95 12.06 -9.63 10.11
CA LEU A 95 11.35 -10.73 10.78
C LEU A 95 11.03 -11.90 9.85
N VAL A 96 11.24 -11.73 8.55
CA VAL A 96 11.01 -12.74 7.51
C VAL A 96 12.27 -12.94 6.69
N HIS A 97 12.33 -14.04 5.95
CA HIS A 97 13.46 -14.36 5.09
C HIS A 97 12.99 -15.02 3.80
N ASP A 98 13.77 -14.82 2.74
CA ASP A 98 13.63 -15.52 1.47
C ASP A 98 14.91 -16.31 1.22
N ARG A 99 14.76 -17.54 0.73
CA ARG A 99 15.90 -18.35 0.27
C ARG A 99 16.62 -17.70 -0.92
N MET A 100 15.95 -16.80 -1.64
CA MET A 100 16.52 -15.99 -2.71
C MET A 100 16.88 -14.59 -2.20
N ALA A 101 18.17 -14.28 -2.15
CA ALA A 101 18.63 -12.94 -1.81
C ALA A 101 18.10 -11.89 -2.80
N ASN A 102 17.79 -10.69 -2.30
CA ASN A 102 17.36 -9.54 -3.10
C ASN A 102 16.08 -9.76 -3.93
N ARG A 103 15.14 -10.57 -3.42
CA ARG A 103 13.85 -10.86 -4.08
C ARG A 103 12.61 -10.50 -3.24
N MET A 104 12.79 -9.66 -2.23
CA MET A 104 11.70 -9.11 -1.42
C MET A 104 11.77 -7.58 -1.36
N ALA A 105 10.61 -6.95 -1.26
CA ALA A 105 10.44 -5.54 -0.98
C ALA A 105 9.24 -5.34 -0.03
N MET A 106 9.22 -4.24 0.72
CA MET A 106 8.03 -3.86 1.49
C MET A 106 7.00 -3.17 0.59
N ALA A 107 5.72 -3.38 0.90
CA ALA A 107 4.62 -2.59 0.36
C ALA A 107 4.03 -1.71 1.47
N VAL A 108 3.72 -0.45 1.12
CA VAL A 108 3.14 0.55 2.04
C VAL A 108 1.93 1.24 1.41
N HIS A 109 0.90 1.50 2.19
CA HIS A 109 -0.28 2.28 1.77
C HIS A 109 -0.32 3.62 2.54
N PRO A 110 0.44 4.65 2.13
CA PRO A 110 0.66 5.85 2.94
C PRO A 110 -0.52 6.84 2.84
N TYR A 111 -1.72 6.41 3.20
CA TYR A 111 -2.88 7.28 3.24
C TYR A 111 -2.72 8.40 4.29
N LEU A 112 -3.39 9.53 4.02
CA LEU A 112 -3.35 10.69 4.91
C LEU A 112 -4.39 10.60 6.03
N ASP A 113 -5.34 9.66 6.04
CA ASP A 113 -6.23 9.57 7.19
C ASP A 113 -5.52 8.97 8.41
N PRO A 114 -5.62 9.60 9.58
CA PRO A 114 -4.91 9.15 10.76
C PRO A 114 -5.49 7.83 11.25
N MET A 115 -4.67 6.79 11.25
CA MET A 115 -5.01 5.61 12.01
C MET A 115 -5.01 5.91 13.51
N ARG A 116 -6.03 5.40 14.23
CA ARG A 116 -6.18 5.52 15.70
C ARG A 116 -6.19 6.96 16.24
N GLY A 117 -6.56 7.94 15.43
CA GLY A 117 -6.59 9.35 15.85
C GLY A 117 -5.19 9.88 16.17
N GLU A 118 -4.14 9.29 15.59
CA GLU A 118 -2.78 9.82 15.69
C GLU A 118 -2.73 11.24 15.12
N ASP A 119 -2.01 12.10 15.83
CA ASP A 119 -1.87 13.51 15.47
C ASP A 119 -0.99 13.67 14.23
N GLN A 120 -1.57 14.24 13.17
CA GLN A 120 -0.88 14.53 11.92
C GLN A 120 -0.53 16.02 11.75
N ARG A 121 -0.52 16.80 12.84
CA ARG A 121 0.01 18.17 12.80
C ARG A 121 1.45 18.21 12.27
N ASP A 122 2.21 17.14 12.47
CA ASP A 122 3.48 16.87 11.82
C ASP A 122 3.41 15.57 10.98
N PRO A 123 3.09 15.67 9.68
CA PRO A 123 3.00 14.50 8.79
C PRO A 123 4.35 13.81 8.60
N HIS A 124 5.48 14.53 8.70
CA HIS A 124 6.80 13.93 8.57
C HIS A 124 7.13 13.03 9.77
N ALA A 125 6.78 13.47 10.98
CA ALA A 125 6.88 12.62 12.17
C ALA A 125 6.00 11.37 12.05
N TYR A 126 4.79 11.50 11.49
CA TYR A 126 3.90 10.38 11.21
C TYR A 126 4.52 9.40 10.21
N TRP A 127 4.91 9.84 9.01
CA TRP A 127 5.54 8.98 8.00
C TRP A 127 6.82 8.31 8.50
N ARG A 128 7.65 9.04 9.26
CA ARG A 128 8.85 8.51 9.90
C ARG A 128 8.53 7.39 10.87
N LYS A 129 7.53 7.57 11.72
CA LYS A 129 7.10 6.58 12.72
C LYS A 129 6.56 5.31 12.05
N HIS A 130 5.91 5.43 10.89
CA HIS A 130 5.19 4.31 10.26
C HIS A 130 6.01 3.54 9.22
N PHE A 131 6.70 4.22 8.29
CA PHE A 131 7.35 3.52 7.18
C PHE A 131 8.70 4.09 6.73
N SER A 132 8.95 5.38 6.92
CA SER A 132 10.07 6.04 6.23
C SER A 132 11.45 5.60 6.73
N ILE A 133 11.55 5.04 7.94
CA ILE A 133 12.80 4.48 8.48
C ILE A 133 13.17 3.21 7.71
N SER A 134 12.20 2.32 7.47
CA SER A 134 12.41 1.13 6.65
C SER A 134 12.61 1.48 5.18
N ALA A 135 11.88 2.44 4.63
CA ALA A 135 12.03 2.87 3.24
C ALA A 135 13.46 3.34 2.90
N ALA A 136 14.19 3.89 3.87
CA ALA A 136 15.59 4.29 3.70
C ALA A 136 16.59 3.12 3.71
N GLN A 137 16.16 1.91 4.09
CA GLN A 137 17.03 0.76 4.37
C GLN A 137 16.73 -0.45 3.47
N VAL A 138 15.48 -0.60 3.03
CA VAL A 138 15.04 -1.76 2.24
C VAL A 138 14.24 -1.31 1.02
N PRO A 139 14.23 -2.07 -0.09
CA PRO A 139 13.38 -1.77 -1.23
C PRO A 139 11.91 -1.67 -0.81
N MET A 140 11.22 -0.66 -1.31
CA MET A 140 9.82 -0.40 -0.96
C MET A 140 9.06 0.17 -2.16
N ILE A 141 7.78 -0.19 -2.25
CA ILE A 141 6.83 0.37 -3.20
C ILE A 141 5.59 0.82 -2.41
N ALA A 142 5.09 2.02 -2.68
CA ALA A 142 3.77 2.42 -2.23
C ALA A 142 2.74 1.83 -3.21
N THR A 143 2.18 0.66 -2.90
CA THR A 143 1.32 -0.09 -3.82
C THR A 143 -0.13 0.40 -3.86
N GLU A 144 -0.50 1.26 -2.91
CA GLU A 144 -1.80 1.92 -2.90
C GLU A 144 -1.68 3.34 -2.31
N TRP A 145 -2.09 4.34 -3.09
CA TRP A 145 -2.24 5.70 -2.58
C TRP A 145 -3.24 6.51 -3.38
N ASN A 146 -4.06 7.30 -2.68
CA ASN A 146 -4.70 8.49 -3.21
C ASN A 146 -5.17 9.38 -2.06
N ALA A 147 -5.54 10.61 -2.38
CA ALA A 147 -6.19 11.52 -1.46
C ALA A 147 -7.31 12.24 -2.21
N THR A 148 -8.53 12.11 -1.70
CA THR A 148 -9.78 12.66 -2.25
C THR A 148 -10.62 13.18 -1.09
N PRO A 149 -11.71 13.93 -1.32
CA PRO A 149 -12.57 14.38 -0.22
C PRO A 149 -13.11 13.26 0.68
N THR A 150 -13.16 12.01 0.21
CA THR A 150 -13.74 10.89 0.97
C THR A 150 -12.75 9.80 1.37
N VAL A 151 -11.49 9.83 0.90
CA VAL A 151 -10.46 8.80 1.13
C VAL A 151 -9.12 9.50 1.28
N GLY A 152 -8.30 9.16 2.28
CA GLY A 152 -6.97 9.75 2.43
C GLY A 152 -7.01 11.26 2.61
N CYS A 153 -8.03 11.77 3.32
CA CYS A 153 -8.25 13.19 3.48
C CYS A 153 -7.80 13.68 4.86
N ALA A 154 -7.02 14.77 4.88
CA ALA A 154 -6.46 15.41 6.07
C ALA A 154 -6.88 16.89 6.15
N GLY A 155 -8.18 17.11 5.98
CA GLY A 155 -8.82 18.43 5.98
C GLY A 155 -8.43 19.29 4.79
N VAL A 156 -8.55 20.61 4.98
CA VAL A 156 -8.12 21.65 4.00
C VAL A 156 -6.66 21.52 3.56
N LYS A 157 -5.81 20.83 4.33
CA LYS A 157 -4.38 20.63 4.03
C LYS A 157 -4.09 19.45 3.09
N THR A 158 -5.10 18.67 2.72
CA THR A 158 -4.95 17.48 1.87
C THR A 158 -4.08 17.71 0.62
N PRO A 159 -4.23 18.82 -0.14
CA PRO A 159 -3.39 19.06 -1.32
C PRO A 159 -1.90 19.25 -0.97
N GLU A 160 -1.60 20.04 0.07
CA GLU A 160 -0.24 20.29 0.55
C GLU A 160 0.43 19.00 1.05
N LEU A 161 -0.30 18.23 1.86
CA LEU A 161 0.17 16.98 2.45
C LEU A 161 0.40 15.90 1.39
N SER A 162 -0.46 15.83 0.38
CA SER A 162 -0.29 14.93 -0.76
C SER A 162 1.00 15.24 -1.52
N LEU A 163 1.26 16.52 -1.80
CA LEU A 163 2.50 16.93 -2.47
C LEU A 163 3.73 16.64 -1.61
N GLY A 164 3.66 16.91 -0.31
CA GLY A 164 4.73 16.59 0.65
C GLY A 164 5.05 15.09 0.68
N LEU A 165 4.02 14.24 0.67
CA LEU A 165 4.18 12.79 0.62
C LEU A 165 4.84 12.35 -0.69
N MET A 166 4.37 12.83 -1.85
CA MET A 166 4.98 12.49 -3.14
C MET A 166 6.47 12.85 -3.17
N ARG A 167 6.85 14.01 -2.63
CA ARG A 167 8.25 14.43 -2.52
C ARG A 167 9.06 13.56 -1.56
N LEU A 168 8.47 13.15 -0.43
CA LEU A 168 9.11 12.22 0.49
C LEU A 168 9.37 10.87 -0.21
N LEU A 169 8.35 10.28 -0.85
CA LEU A 169 8.47 9.00 -1.55
C LEU A 169 9.53 9.07 -2.66
N ALA A 170 9.53 10.16 -3.45
CA ALA A 170 10.56 10.40 -4.45
C ALA A 170 11.97 10.49 -3.84
N SER A 171 12.15 11.23 -2.74
CA SER A 171 13.47 11.36 -2.08
C SER A 171 13.97 10.06 -1.46
N LEU A 172 13.06 9.14 -1.12
CA LEU A 172 13.36 7.79 -0.64
C LEU A 172 13.45 6.76 -1.77
N HIS A 173 13.30 7.16 -3.04
CA HIS A 173 13.25 6.27 -4.21
C HIS A 173 12.16 5.19 -4.13
N VAL A 174 11.03 5.53 -3.50
CA VAL A 174 9.86 4.65 -3.40
C VAL A 174 8.96 4.88 -4.60
N GLY A 175 8.72 3.84 -5.40
CA GLY A 175 7.73 3.88 -6.48
C GLY A 175 6.31 3.98 -5.93
N VAL A 176 5.36 4.53 -6.70
CA VAL A 176 3.98 4.75 -6.25
C VAL A 176 2.98 4.21 -7.27
N ILE A 177 2.00 3.47 -6.79
CA ILE A 177 0.84 2.98 -7.55
C ILE A 177 -0.40 3.64 -6.96
N GLY A 178 -1.20 4.26 -7.83
CA GLY A 178 -2.38 5.02 -7.42
C GLY A 178 -3.62 4.16 -7.20
N TRP A 179 -4.49 4.61 -6.29
CA TRP A 179 -5.81 4.03 -6.06
C TRP A 179 -6.98 5.01 -6.30
N ALA A 180 -7.86 4.82 -7.26
CA ALA A 180 -7.87 3.81 -8.28
C ALA A 180 -8.31 4.44 -9.60
N ILE A 181 -8.05 3.72 -10.70
CA ILE A 181 -8.43 4.16 -12.06
C ILE A 181 -9.80 3.62 -12.48
N ASP A 182 -10.37 2.68 -11.73
CA ASP A 182 -11.64 1.99 -12.03
C ASP A 182 -12.85 2.58 -11.30
N THR A 183 -12.63 3.66 -10.54
CA THR A 183 -13.68 4.40 -9.84
C THR A 183 -13.70 5.84 -10.33
N SER A 184 -14.88 6.32 -10.72
CA SER A 184 -15.05 7.70 -11.17
C SER A 184 -14.61 8.67 -10.06
N ALA A 185 -14.00 9.78 -10.46
CA ALA A 185 -13.58 10.84 -9.55
C ALA A 185 -12.53 10.43 -8.49
N LYS A 186 -11.68 9.43 -8.80
CA LYS A 186 -10.50 9.09 -7.99
C LYS A 186 -9.22 9.58 -8.66
N LEU A 187 -8.50 8.73 -9.40
CA LEU A 187 -7.29 9.17 -10.13
C LEU A 187 -7.63 9.89 -11.43
N VAL A 188 -8.76 9.54 -12.04
CA VAL A 188 -9.25 10.14 -13.28
C VAL A 188 -10.67 10.66 -13.08
N GLU A 189 -11.00 11.72 -13.79
CA GLU A 189 -12.33 12.35 -13.76
C GLU A 189 -13.39 11.37 -14.29
N ASN A 190 -13.06 10.64 -15.36
CA ASN A 190 -13.93 9.65 -15.99
C ASN A 190 -13.12 8.60 -16.78
N HIS A 191 -13.76 7.51 -17.20
CA HIS A 191 -13.12 6.43 -17.98
C HIS A 191 -13.30 6.56 -19.51
N THR A 192 -13.72 7.74 -19.99
CA THR A 192 -13.81 8.03 -21.43
C THR A 192 -12.53 8.67 -21.93
N ASP A 193 -12.05 9.71 -21.25
CA ASP A 193 -10.82 10.44 -21.60
C ASP A 193 -9.64 10.15 -20.67
N TYR A 194 -9.88 9.47 -19.53
CA TYR A 194 -8.88 9.22 -18.49
C TYR A 194 -8.15 10.49 -18.04
N LYS A 195 -8.82 11.65 -18.07
CA LYS A 195 -8.25 12.91 -17.63
C LYS A 195 -7.92 12.83 -16.12
N PRO A 196 -6.66 13.07 -15.69
CA PRO A 196 -6.31 12.98 -14.28
C PRO A 196 -7.03 14.02 -13.44
N THR A 197 -7.52 13.62 -12.26
CA THR A 197 -8.08 14.54 -11.26
C THR A 197 -7.01 15.48 -10.71
N ASP A 198 -7.44 16.62 -10.18
CA ASP A 198 -6.57 17.54 -9.44
C ASP A 198 -7.29 18.14 -8.23
N TYR A 199 -6.58 19.01 -7.51
CA TYR A 199 -7.09 19.67 -6.31
C TYR A 199 -7.59 21.11 -6.55
N VAL A 200 -7.81 21.54 -7.80
CA VAL A 200 -8.22 22.93 -8.09
C VAL A 200 -9.57 23.27 -7.45
N ALA A 201 -10.50 22.32 -7.41
CA ALA A 201 -11.81 22.50 -6.79
C ALA A 201 -11.89 22.01 -5.34
N PHE A 202 -10.81 21.44 -4.79
CA PHE A 202 -10.81 20.86 -3.45
C PHE A 202 -10.93 21.97 -2.40
N LYS A 203 -11.83 21.78 -1.43
CA LYS A 203 -12.08 22.72 -0.33
C LYS A 203 -11.75 22.09 1.01
N ASP A 204 -12.29 20.90 1.27
CA ASP A 204 -12.11 20.18 2.53
C ASP A 204 -12.55 18.72 2.39
N CYS A 205 -12.38 17.91 3.44
CA CYS A 205 -12.95 16.58 3.48
C CYS A 205 -14.48 16.63 3.38
N LYS A 206 -15.04 15.67 2.64
CA LYS A 206 -16.48 15.51 2.40
C LYS A 206 -17.13 16.76 1.80
N ASP A 207 -16.39 17.55 1.05
CA ASP A 207 -16.89 18.76 0.38
C ASP A 207 -17.77 18.48 -0.85
N GLY A 208 -17.90 17.21 -1.25
CA GLY A 208 -18.72 16.76 -2.37
C GLY A 208 -18.08 16.99 -3.74
N THR A 209 -16.81 17.37 -3.81
CA THR A 209 -16.11 17.60 -5.07
C THR A 209 -15.48 16.31 -5.62
N ASP A 210 -15.43 16.22 -6.95
CA ASP A 210 -14.78 15.12 -7.66
C ASP A 210 -13.30 15.44 -7.89
N THR A 211 -12.54 15.53 -6.80
CA THR A 211 -11.12 15.91 -6.79
C THR A 211 -10.21 14.83 -6.25
N GLY A 212 -8.94 14.85 -6.66
CA GLY A 212 -7.99 13.81 -6.26
C GLY A 212 -6.55 14.07 -6.68
N GLY A 213 -5.67 13.12 -6.30
CA GLY A 213 -4.24 13.17 -6.56
C GLY A 213 -3.80 12.76 -7.97
N GLY A 214 -4.71 12.67 -8.95
CA GLY A 214 -4.42 12.15 -10.29
C GLY A 214 -3.24 12.82 -10.99
N LYS A 215 -3.24 14.16 -11.05
CA LYS A 215 -2.13 14.92 -11.65
C LYS A 215 -0.82 14.80 -10.88
N LEU A 216 -0.86 14.67 -9.55
CA LEU A 216 0.35 14.43 -8.76
C LEU A 216 0.96 13.08 -9.13
N LEU A 217 0.15 12.04 -9.23
CA LEU A 217 0.63 10.72 -9.63
C LEU A 217 1.17 10.72 -11.06
N ALA A 218 0.48 11.36 -12.01
CA ALA A 218 0.90 11.44 -13.40
C ALA A 218 2.24 12.18 -13.59
N ASN A 219 2.55 13.13 -12.71
CA ASN A 219 3.79 13.89 -12.75
C ASN A 219 4.92 13.26 -11.90
N PHE A 220 4.65 12.23 -11.10
CA PHE A 220 5.66 11.60 -10.24
C PHE A 220 6.81 11.01 -11.08
N PRO A 221 8.09 11.16 -10.67
CA PRO A 221 8.59 11.78 -9.43
C PRO A 221 8.91 13.30 -9.54
N ASN A 222 8.42 13.99 -10.57
CA ASN A 222 8.82 15.36 -10.93
C ASN A 222 7.92 16.47 -10.34
N ASN A 223 7.28 16.23 -9.18
CA ASN A 223 6.35 17.18 -8.52
C ASN A 223 7.03 18.20 -7.58
#